data_AF-A0A929GHJ0-F1
#
_entry.id   AF-A0A929GHJ0-F1
#
_cell.length_a   1.000
_cell.length_b   1.000
_cell.length_c   1.000
_cell.angle_alpha   90.00
_cell.angle_beta   90.00
_cell.angle_gamma   90.00
#
_symmetry.space_group_name_H-M   'P 1'
#
loop_
_entity.id
_entity.type
_entity.pdbx_description
1 polymer ?
#
loop_
_entity_poly.entity_id
_entity_poly.type
_entity_poly.pdbx_seq_one_letter_code
_entity_poly.pdbx_strand_id
1 'polypeptide(L)'
;MSTKLTYVLLVIIAVGAIAWGFVSYNNSLQARSELSLLHIEMGTLEMNLEIAEDTLAGTEEELSSVQQELSAAELTISSLESKLELYEDTWGLVASGIQPPFQDADIVNYGSATNPTWAKLLDFLRNDRTDQKGYVPGVYMCGDFARDVHNNAEWAGIRAAYVAVELPGAYHSLNAFKTTDRGLVFIDCTGLLASEPGPSNCDKTVDVRLGRSYIPKSLFPESGWSVTWRNMGTVHDVEIYW
;
A
#
# COMPACT_ATOMS: atom_id res chain seq x y z
N MET A 1 -77.70 13.30 -81.72
CA MET A 1 -77.09 14.08 -80.62
C MET A 1 -76.07 13.26 -79.79
N SER A 2 -75.80 11.98 -80.10
CA SER A 2 -75.02 11.08 -79.23
C SER A 2 -73.51 11.06 -79.48
N THR A 3 -73.01 11.26 -80.70
CA THR A 3 -71.58 11.08 -81.04
C THR A 3 -70.65 12.20 -80.57
N LYS A 4 -71.13 13.45 -80.49
CA LYS A 4 -70.34 14.58 -79.96
C LYS A 4 -70.08 14.45 -78.46
N LEU A 5 -71.06 13.93 -77.70
CA LEU A 5 -70.95 13.76 -76.26
C LEU A 5 -69.93 12.67 -75.89
N THR A 6 -69.90 11.56 -76.64
CA THR A 6 -68.90 10.49 -76.48
C THR A 6 -67.48 10.98 -76.79
N TYR A 7 -67.31 11.79 -77.84
CA TYR A 7 -66.00 12.37 -78.19
C TYR A 7 -65.48 13.29 -77.09
N VAL A 8 -66.34 14.15 -76.53
CA VAL A 8 -65.98 15.03 -75.41
C VAL A 8 -65.58 14.21 -74.16
N LEU A 9 -66.29 13.13 -73.87
CA LEU A 9 -65.99 12.25 -72.73
C LEU A 9 -64.63 11.55 -72.89
N LEU A 10 -64.33 11.05 -74.09
CA LEU A 10 -63.03 10.41 -74.40
C LEU A 10 -61.87 11.40 -74.29
N VAL A 11 -62.06 12.65 -74.73
CA VAL A 11 -61.05 13.70 -74.59
C VAL A 11 -60.80 14.04 -73.12
N ILE A 12 -61.84 14.14 -72.28
CA ILE A 12 -61.69 14.40 -70.84
C ILE A 12 -60.95 13.26 -70.14
N ILE A 13 -61.27 12.01 -70.46
CA ILE A 13 -60.57 10.84 -69.91
C ILE A 13 -59.09 10.83 -70.35
N ALA A 14 -58.81 11.14 -71.63
CA ALA A 14 -57.45 11.20 -72.14
C ALA A 14 -56.63 12.31 -71.46
N VAL A 15 -57.20 13.50 -71.28
CA VAL A 15 -56.55 14.61 -70.57
C VAL A 15 -56.34 14.27 -69.10
N GLY A 16 -57.32 13.66 -68.44
CA GLY A 16 -57.20 13.20 -67.05
C GLY A 16 -56.10 12.14 -66.87
N ALA A 17 -55.98 11.19 -67.81
CA ALA A 17 -54.94 10.18 -67.80
C ALA A 17 -53.54 10.77 -68.01
N ILE A 18 -53.39 11.75 -68.91
CA ILE A 18 -52.12 12.47 -69.14
C ILE A 18 -51.74 13.29 -67.91
N ALA A 19 -52.68 14.05 -67.33
CA ALA A 19 -52.44 14.84 -66.13
C ALA A 19 -52.06 13.95 -64.93
N TRP A 20 -52.76 12.83 -64.74
CA TRP A 20 -52.43 11.85 -63.72
C TRP A 20 -51.04 11.22 -63.96
N GLY A 21 -50.72 10.88 -65.20
CA GLY A 21 -49.39 10.38 -65.58
C GLY A 21 -48.28 11.38 -65.27
N PHE A 22 -48.50 12.68 -65.52
CA PHE A 22 -47.53 13.74 -65.23
C PHE A 22 -47.34 13.95 -63.72
N VAL A 23 -48.42 14.00 -62.94
CA VAL A 23 -48.37 14.10 -61.47
C VAL A 23 -47.69 12.86 -60.87
N SER A 24 -48.07 11.67 -61.34
CA SER A 24 -47.48 10.40 -60.89
C SER A 24 -45.98 10.33 -61.22
N TYR A 25 -45.58 10.78 -62.42
CA TYR A 25 -44.18 10.87 -62.81
C TYR A 25 -43.39 11.86 -61.94
N ASN A 26 -43.94 13.04 -61.67
CA ASN A 26 -43.27 14.04 -60.84
C ASN A 26 -43.11 13.57 -59.39
N ASN A 27 -44.15 12.94 -58.82
CA ASN A 27 -44.09 12.32 -57.50
C ASN A 27 -43.06 11.18 -57.46
N SER A 28 -42.94 10.38 -58.53
CA SER A 28 -41.93 9.32 -58.64
C SER A 28 -40.51 9.87 -58.71
N LEU A 29 -40.29 10.97 -59.42
CA LEU A 29 -39.00 11.66 -59.46
C LEU A 29 -38.62 12.23 -58.09
N GLN A 30 -39.57 12.85 -57.39
CA GLN A 30 -39.35 13.36 -56.03
C GLN A 30 -38.99 12.22 -55.08
N ALA A 31 -39.73 11.11 -55.10
CA ALA A 31 -39.45 9.94 -54.28
C ALA A 31 -38.05 9.35 -54.55
N ARG A 32 -37.60 9.34 -55.82
CA ARG A 32 -36.23 8.92 -56.18
C ARG A 32 -35.16 9.86 -55.63
N SER A 33 -35.42 11.17 -55.65
CA SER A 33 -34.50 12.17 -55.06
C SER A 33 -34.39 12.00 -53.56
N GLU A 34 -35.51 11.85 -52.86
CA GLU A 34 -35.55 11.63 -51.41
C GLU A 34 -34.84 10.32 -51.03
N LEU A 35 -35.08 9.23 -51.78
CA LEU A 35 -34.39 7.95 -51.56
C LEU A 35 -32.87 8.07 -51.76
N SER A 36 -32.42 8.82 -52.78
CA SER A 36 -31.00 9.07 -53.02
C SER A 36 -30.36 9.84 -51.87
N LEU A 37 -31.06 10.82 -51.29
CA LEU A 37 -30.56 11.62 -50.18
C LEU A 37 -30.48 10.79 -48.91
N LEU A 38 -31.51 9.98 -48.64
CA LEU A 38 -31.53 9.02 -47.53
C LEU A 38 -30.35 8.04 -47.60
N HIS A 39 -29.99 7.57 -48.80
CA HIS A 39 -28.86 6.67 -49.00
C HIS A 39 -27.51 7.33 -48.64
N ILE A 40 -27.34 8.61 -49.00
CA ILE A 40 -26.14 9.39 -48.67
C ILE A 40 -26.07 9.64 -47.16
N GLU A 41 -27.18 10.00 -46.54
CA GLU A 41 -27.27 10.26 -45.10
C GLU A 41 -26.99 8.98 -44.30
N MET A 42 -27.54 7.84 -44.73
CA MET A 42 -27.28 6.54 -44.12
C MET A 42 -25.80 6.15 -44.21
N GLY A 43 -25.16 6.31 -45.37
CA GLY A 43 -23.72 6.05 -45.50
C GLY A 43 -22.86 7.00 -44.64
N THR A 44 -23.31 8.23 -44.42
CA THR A 44 -22.63 9.18 -43.51
C THR A 44 -22.78 8.75 -42.05
N LEU A 45 -23.97 8.27 -41.66
CA LEU A 45 -24.22 7.75 -40.32
C LEU A 45 -23.41 6.48 -40.03
N GLU A 46 -23.31 5.56 -40.99
CA GLU A 46 -22.48 4.35 -40.86
C GLU A 46 -21.00 4.70 -40.65
N MET A 47 -20.46 5.65 -41.42
CA MET A 47 -19.08 6.11 -41.24
C MET A 47 -18.86 6.77 -39.88
N ASN A 48 -19.78 7.60 -39.42
CA ASN A 48 -19.69 8.24 -38.10
C ASN A 48 -19.80 7.21 -36.96
N LEU A 49 -20.62 6.17 -37.14
CA LEU A 49 -20.73 5.08 -36.18
C LEU A 49 -19.41 4.30 -36.09
N GLU A 50 -18.80 3.97 -37.23
CA GLU A 50 -17.50 3.29 -37.28
C GLU A 50 -16.40 4.12 -36.59
N ILE A 51 -16.36 5.43 -36.84
CA ILE A 51 -15.42 6.34 -36.15
C ILE A 51 -15.69 6.37 -34.64
N ALA A 52 -16.96 6.38 -34.22
CA ALA A 52 -17.32 6.39 -32.82
C ALA A 52 -16.95 5.08 -32.12
N GLU A 53 -17.11 3.93 -32.79
CA GLU A 53 -16.71 2.62 -32.30
C GLU A 53 -15.19 2.51 -32.16
N ASP A 54 -14.43 2.96 -33.15
CA ASP A 54 -12.96 2.99 -33.10
C ASP A 54 -12.44 3.92 -32.00
N THR A 55 -13.05 5.10 -31.86
CA THR A 55 -12.73 6.03 -30.78
C THR A 55 -13.04 5.40 -29.42
N LEU A 56 -14.18 4.71 -29.28
CA LEU A 56 -14.56 4.04 -28.03
C LEU A 56 -13.54 2.96 -27.67
N ALA A 57 -13.16 2.11 -28.62
CA ALA A 57 -12.15 1.08 -28.41
C ALA A 57 -10.80 1.67 -27.97
N GLY A 58 -10.36 2.77 -28.60
CA GLY A 58 -9.16 3.50 -28.17
C GLY A 58 -9.27 4.03 -26.75
N THR A 59 -10.41 4.62 -26.38
CA THR A 59 -10.63 5.12 -25.01
C THR A 59 -10.71 4.00 -23.97
N GLU A 60 -11.21 2.81 -24.32
CA GLU A 60 -11.23 1.65 -23.43
C GLU A 60 -9.82 1.11 -23.17
N GLU A 61 -8.96 1.10 -24.20
CA GLU A 61 -7.54 0.72 -24.06
C GLU A 61 -6.79 1.72 -23.17
N GLU A 62 -6.95 3.03 -23.42
CA GLU A 62 -6.38 4.09 -22.58
C GLU A 62 -6.86 3.98 -21.13
N LEU A 63 -8.16 3.75 -20.90
CA LEU A 63 -8.73 3.58 -19.57
C LEU A 63 -8.11 2.39 -18.84
N SER A 64 -7.92 1.26 -19.53
CA SER A 64 -7.26 0.08 -18.96
C SER A 64 -5.81 0.37 -18.58
N SER A 65 -5.06 1.08 -19.42
CA SER A 65 -3.68 1.49 -19.11
C SER A 65 -3.63 2.41 -17.88
N VAL A 66 -4.48 3.43 -17.83
CA VAL A 66 -4.55 4.37 -16.70
C VAL A 66 -4.95 3.65 -15.41
N GLN A 67 -5.85 2.67 -15.47
CA GLN A 67 -6.22 1.87 -14.29
C GLN A 67 -5.03 1.06 -13.74
N GLN A 68 -4.20 0.46 -14.61
CA GLN A 68 -3.00 -0.26 -14.17
C GLN A 68 -1.98 0.67 -13.53
N GLU A 69 -1.73 1.82 -14.15
CA GLU A 69 -0.82 2.83 -13.60
C GLU A 69 -1.31 3.35 -12.25
N LEU A 70 -2.62 3.58 -12.11
CA LEU A 70 -3.22 4.00 -10.85
C LEU A 70 -2.99 2.95 -9.74
N SER A 71 -3.24 1.67 -10.01
CA SER A 71 -2.99 0.60 -9.03
C SER A 71 -1.51 0.51 -8.62
N ALA A 72 -0.58 0.69 -9.56
CA ALA A 72 0.85 0.71 -9.26
C ALA A 72 1.26 1.93 -8.42
N ALA A 73 0.67 3.09 -8.70
CA ALA A 73 0.87 4.30 -7.93
C ALA A 73 0.31 4.16 -6.50
N GLU A 74 -0.88 3.57 -6.33
CA GLU A 74 -1.48 3.30 -5.03
C GLU A 74 -0.60 2.39 -4.15
N LEU A 75 -0.02 1.32 -4.73
CA LEU A 75 0.94 0.46 -4.02
C LEU A 75 2.20 1.23 -3.61
N THR A 76 2.69 2.11 -4.49
CA THR A 76 3.86 2.94 -4.22
C THR A 76 3.60 3.94 -3.09
N ILE A 77 2.44 4.61 -3.12
CA ILE A 77 2.00 5.52 -2.06
C ILE A 77 1.90 4.77 -0.73
N SER A 78 1.23 3.61 -0.71
CA SER A 78 1.13 2.78 0.50
C SER A 78 2.49 2.37 1.06
N SER A 79 3.44 2.05 0.18
CA SER A 79 4.82 1.74 0.59
C SER A 79 5.55 2.97 1.15
N LEU A 80 5.39 4.14 0.53
CA LEU A 80 6.03 5.39 0.97
C LEU A 80 5.44 5.88 2.28
N GLU A 81 4.12 5.80 2.47
CA GLU A 81 3.44 6.10 3.73
C GLU A 81 3.96 5.20 4.85
N SER A 82 4.08 3.90 4.59
CA SER A 82 4.64 2.95 5.55
C SER A 82 6.09 3.26 5.94
N LYS A 83 6.90 3.76 4.99
CA LYS A 83 8.27 4.22 5.25
C LYS A 83 8.27 5.53 6.04
N LEU A 84 7.43 6.49 5.67
CA LEU A 84 7.36 7.79 6.34
C LEU A 84 6.95 7.64 7.81
N GLU A 85 5.94 6.82 8.10
CA GLU A 85 5.52 6.49 9.47
C GLU A 85 6.69 5.96 10.32
N LEU A 86 7.51 5.09 9.72
CA LEU A 86 8.69 4.52 10.38
C LEU A 86 9.80 5.54 10.64
N TYR A 87 9.96 6.55 9.78
CA TYR A 87 10.89 7.67 10.01
C TYR A 87 10.33 8.69 11.01
N GLU A 88 9.02 8.99 10.97
CA GLU A 88 8.35 9.92 11.90
C GLU A 88 8.40 9.43 13.35
N ASP A 89 8.35 8.11 13.57
CA ASP A 89 8.40 7.53 14.91
C ASP A 89 9.81 7.52 15.53
N THR A 90 10.87 7.60 14.71
CA THR A 90 12.24 7.24 15.14
C THR A 90 13.24 8.37 14.97
N TRP A 91 13.02 9.24 13.98
CA TRP A 91 13.87 10.38 13.60
C TRP A 91 15.32 9.99 13.29
N GLY A 92 15.62 8.70 13.16
CA GLY A 92 16.95 8.16 12.90
C GLY A 92 17.05 7.46 11.53
N LEU A 93 18.19 6.84 11.27
CA LEU A 93 18.40 6.05 10.07
C LEU A 93 17.61 4.74 10.15
N VAL A 94 16.87 4.44 9.08
CA VAL A 94 16.15 3.18 8.92
C VAL A 94 16.71 2.45 7.71
N ALA A 95 17.26 1.27 7.93
CA ALA A 95 17.72 0.32 6.92
C ALA A 95 16.83 -0.93 6.92
N SER A 96 16.63 -1.54 5.75
CA SER A 96 15.91 -2.81 5.64
C SER A 96 16.61 -3.71 4.62
N GLY A 97 16.73 -4.99 4.94
CA GLY A 97 17.42 -5.98 4.11
C GLY A 97 18.95 -5.86 4.13
N ILE A 98 19.50 -5.15 5.11
CA ILE A 98 20.94 -4.96 5.32
C ILE A 98 21.28 -5.41 6.74
N GLN A 99 22.36 -6.17 6.89
CA GLN A 99 22.86 -6.57 8.20
C GLN A 99 23.39 -5.35 8.98
N PRO A 100 23.12 -5.24 10.29
CA PRO A 100 23.75 -4.23 11.11
C PRO A 100 25.28 -4.36 11.02
N PRO A 101 26.04 -3.25 10.86
CA PRO A 101 27.50 -3.29 10.72
C PRO A 101 28.21 -3.52 12.07
N PHE A 102 27.50 -4.00 13.09
CA PHE A 102 28.02 -4.22 14.44
C PHE A 102 28.53 -5.65 14.59
N GLN A 103 29.57 -5.82 15.39
CA GLN A 103 30.14 -7.13 15.68
C GLN A 103 29.06 -8.05 16.27
N ASP A 104 28.99 -9.28 15.75
CA ASP A 104 28.09 -10.34 16.21
C ASP A 104 26.60 -9.96 16.13
N ALA A 105 26.20 -9.00 15.29
CA ALA A 105 24.80 -8.61 15.08
C ALA A 105 24.12 -9.35 13.90
N ASP A 106 24.49 -10.61 13.66
CA ASP A 106 23.98 -11.43 12.56
C ASP A 106 22.48 -11.75 12.74
N ILE A 107 21.63 -10.95 12.10
CA ILE A 107 20.17 -11.11 12.14
C ILE A 107 19.64 -11.94 10.98
N VAL A 108 18.58 -12.71 11.22
CA VAL A 108 17.94 -13.57 10.23
C VAL A 108 16.48 -13.17 10.09
N ASN A 109 16.12 -12.63 8.92
CA ASN A 109 14.76 -12.16 8.63
C ASN A 109 14.01 -13.23 7.84
N TYR A 110 12.78 -13.55 8.23
CA TYR A 110 11.91 -14.46 7.49
C TYR A 110 10.84 -13.68 6.75
N GLY A 111 10.73 -13.86 5.43
CA GLY A 111 9.69 -13.20 4.61
C GLY A 111 8.25 -13.55 5.01
N SER A 112 8.05 -14.58 5.83
CA SER A 112 6.77 -14.96 6.42
C SER A 112 6.46 -14.28 7.76
N ALA A 113 7.43 -13.58 8.38
CA ALA A 113 7.23 -12.89 9.64
C ALA A 113 6.38 -11.63 9.42
N THR A 114 5.44 -11.38 10.33
CA THR A 114 4.47 -10.28 10.20
C THR A 114 4.45 -9.41 11.44
N ASN A 115 4.04 -8.15 11.28
CA ASN A 115 3.80 -7.22 12.38
C ASN A 115 2.82 -7.83 13.41
N PRO A 116 3.20 -7.95 14.70
CA PRO A 116 2.33 -8.54 15.72
C PRO A 116 1.29 -7.53 16.22
N THR A 117 0.23 -8.01 16.90
CA THR A 117 -0.50 -7.15 17.85
C THR A 117 0.36 -6.94 19.09
N TRP A 118 0.11 -5.88 19.86
CA TRP A 118 0.78 -5.67 21.14
C TRP A 118 0.62 -6.86 22.08
N ALA A 119 -0.57 -7.48 22.13
CA ALA A 119 -0.81 -8.66 22.95
C ALA A 119 0.05 -9.86 22.51
N LYS A 120 0.15 -10.13 21.21
CA LYS A 120 1.00 -11.21 20.66
C LYS A 120 2.48 -10.96 20.98
N LEU A 121 2.93 -9.71 20.90
CA LEU A 121 4.29 -9.33 21.26
C LEU A 121 4.57 -9.57 22.75
N LEU A 122 3.65 -9.18 23.65
CA LEU A 122 3.80 -9.45 25.07
C LEU A 122 3.86 -10.95 25.39
N ASP A 123 3.02 -11.76 24.74
CA ASP A 123 3.04 -13.21 24.92
C ASP A 123 4.35 -13.83 24.44
N PHE A 124 4.91 -13.34 23.32
CA PHE A 124 6.23 -13.75 22.86
C PHE A 124 7.32 -13.40 23.88
N LEU A 125 7.40 -12.13 24.30
CA LEU A 125 8.44 -11.65 25.23
C LEU A 125 8.40 -12.37 26.58
N ARG A 126 7.22 -12.71 27.10
CA ARG A 126 7.10 -13.51 28.34
C ARG A 126 7.69 -14.92 28.24
N ASN A 127 7.71 -15.49 27.03
CA ASN A 127 8.16 -16.87 26.79
C ASN A 127 9.61 -16.92 26.30
N ASP A 128 10.07 -15.86 25.65
CA ASP A 128 11.48 -15.68 25.34
C ASP A 128 12.29 -15.56 26.65
N ARG A 129 13.46 -16.20 26.70
CA ARG A 129 14.30 -16.23 27.91
C ARG A 129 15.64 -15.54 27.69
N THR A 130 15.75 -14.72 26.66
CA THR A 130 17.01 -14.06 26.32
C THR A 130 17.42 -13.11 27.44
N ASP A 131 16.47 -12.42 28.04
CA ASP A 131 16.64 -11.49 29.18
C ASP A 131 17.17 -12.18 30.46
N GLN A 132 17.02 -13.50 30.58
CA GLN A 132 17.53 -14.32 31.69
C GLN A 132 19.00 -14.73 31.52
N LYS A 133 19.61 -14.45 30.36
CA LYS A 133 21.05 -14.64 30.17
C LYS A 133 21.80 -13.57 30.95
N GLY A 134 22.96 -13.94 31.50
CA GLY A 134 23.81 -12.98 32.20
C GLY A 134 24.54 -12.08 31.21
N TYR A 135 24.50 -10.77 31.43
CA TYR A 135 25.36 -9.82 30.73
C TYR A 135 26.82 -10.09 31.13
N VAL A 136 27.66 -10.31 30.12
CA VAL A 136 29.11 -10.55 30.30
C VAL A 136 29.87 -9.58 29.40
N PRO A 137 30.53 -8.55 29.95
CA PRO A 137 31.27 -7.57 29.15
C PRO A 137 32.28 -8.23 28.20
N GLY A 138 32.20 -7.86 26.92
CA GLY A 138 33.06 -8.39 25.85
C GLY A 138 32.76 -9.83 25.40
N VAL A 139 31.70 -10.45 25.91
CA VAL A 139 31.33 -11.85 25.57
C VAL A 139 29.85 -11.98 25.20
N TYR A 140 28.95 -11.39 25.98
CA TYR A 140 27.51 -11.39 25.72
C TYR A 140 26.94 -10.06 26.22
N MET A 141 26.78 -9.12 25.30
CA MET A 141 26.40 -7.74 25.60
C MET A 141 25.07 -7.38 24.93
N CYS A 142 24.62 -6.15 25.08
CA CYS A 142 23.34 -5.65 24.55
C CYS A 142 23.08 -6.03 23.08
N GLY A 143 24.11 -6.01 22.23
CA GLY A 143 24.01 -6.46 20.84
C GLY A 143 23.62 -7.94 20.71
N ASP A 144 24.19 -8.82 21.52
CA ASP A 144 23.83 -10.25 21.52
C ASP A 144 22.40 -10.49 22.01
N PHE A 145 21.96 -9.77 23.05
CA PHE A 145 20.57 -9.83 23.52
C PHE A 145 19.60 -9.39 22.41
N ALA A 146 19.90 -8.27 21.76
CA ALA A 146 19.08 -7.73 20.68
C ALA A 146 19.05 -8.66 19.45
N ARG A 147 20.19 -9.24 19.06
CA ARG A 147 20.27 -10.26 17.99
C ARG A 147 19.40 -11.48 18.32
N ASP A 148 19.53 -12.01 19.53
CA ASP A 148 18.87 -13.25 19.91
C ASP A 148 17.34 -13.05 20.00
N VAL A 149 16.86 -11.96 20.59
CA VAL A 149 15.42 -11.63 20.60
C VAL A 149 14.89 -11.39 19.19
N HIS A 150 15.64 -10.70 18.34
CA HIS A 150 15.27 -10.51 16.93
C HIS A 150 15.06 -11.86 16.24
N ASN A 151 16.07 -12.74 16.30
CA ASN A 151 16.06 -14.02 15.59
C ASN A 151 14.99 -14.96 16.14
N ASN A 152 14.76 -14.95 17.46
CA ASN A 152 13.70 -15.73 18.09
C ASN A 152 12.31 -15.23 17.68
N ALA A 153 12.11 -13.91 17.58
CA ALA A 153 10.86 -13.31 17.14
C ALA A 153 10.57 -13.66 15.67
N GLU A 154 11.55 -13.48 14.79
CA GLU A 154 11.47 -13.81 13.37
C GLU A 154 11.15 -15.30 13.18
N TRP A 155 11.81 -16.19 13.94
CA TRP A 155 11.51 -17.62 13.95
C TRP A 155 10.07 -17.93 14.43
N ALA A 156 9.54 -17.14 15.36
CA ALA A 156 8.15 -17.22 15.82
C ALA A 156 7.14 -16.55 14.87
N GLY A 157 7.57 -16.07 13.70
CA GLY A 157 6.73 -15.37 12.72
C GLY A 157 6.33 -13.96 13.16
N ILE A 158 7.13 -13.33 14.02
CA ILE A 158 6.96 -11.95 14.48
C ILE A 158 8.05 -11.12 13.83
N ARG A 159 7.65 -10.14 13.02
CA ARG A 159 8.59 -9.24 12.37
C ARG A 159 9.27 -8.36 13.41
N ALA A 160 10.60 -8.38 13.45
CA ALA A 160 11.42 -7.64 14.40
C ALA A 160 12.44 -6.76 13.68
N ALA A 161 12.98 -5.78 14.41
CA ALA A 161 14.13 -5.01 13.98
C ALA A 161 15.23 -5.07 15.04
N TYR A 162 16.48 -5.04 14.60
CA TYR A 162 17.62 -4.72 15.45
C TYR A 162 17.78 -3.20 15.48
N VAL A 163 18.02 -2.63 16.66
CA VAL A 163 18.20 -1.19 16.84
C VAL A 163 19.52 -0.93 17.54
N ALA A 164 20.30 -0.02 16.99
CA ALA A 164 21.43 0.59 17.68
C ALA A 164 21.09 2.04 18.02
N VAL A 165 21.42 2.46 19.24
CA VAL A 165 21.29 3.84 19.68
C VAL A 165 22.64 4.36 20.15
N GLU A 166 22.99 5.57 19.75
CA GLU A 166 24.13 6.29 20.30
C GLU A 166 23.68 7.03 21.57
N LEU A 167 24.37 6.76 22.68
CA LEU A 167 24.17 7.37 23.99
C LEU A 167 25.48 8.06 24.43
N PRO A 168 25.49 8.89 25.48
CA PRO A 168 26.69 9.60 25.90
C PRO A 168 27.83 8.64 26.28
N GLY A 169 28.82 8.52 25.40
CA GLY A 169 30.02 7.70 25.61
C GLY A 169 29.83 6.19 25.40
N ALA A 170 28.71 5.73 24.83
CA ALA A 170 28.48 4.33 24.53
C ALA A 170 27.43 4.11 23.41
N TYR A 171 27.52 2.98 22.72
CA TYR A 171 26.41 2.45 21.93
C TYR A 171 25.61 1.45 22.78
N HIS A 172 24.31 1.42 22.56
CA HIS A 172 23.42 0.43 23.15
C HIS A 172 22.56 -0.20 22.05
N SER A 173 22.19 -1.46 22.25
CA SER A 173 21.40 -2.21 21.26
C SER A 173 20.15 -2.80 21.89
N LEU A 174 19.07 -2.76 21.12
CA LEU A 174 17.74 -3.18 21.53
C LEU A 174 16.92 -3.61 20.29
N ASN A 175 15.62 -3.84 20.45
CA ASN A 175 14.74 -4.21 19.35
C ASN A 175 13.63 -3.19 19.13
N ALA A 176 13.11 -3.15 17.89
CA ALA A 176 11.86 -2.48 17.57
C ALA A 176 10.87 -3.45 16.92
N PHE A 177 9.59 -3.21 17.17
CA PHE A 177 8.49 -4.00 16.62
C PHE A 177 7.41 -3.04 16.12
N LYS A 178 6.99 -3.17 14.85
CA LYS A 178 5.85 -2.42 14.33
C LYS A 178 4.61 -3.21 14.69
N THR A 179 3.84 -2.71 15.64
CA THR A 179 2.60 -3.35 16.07
C THR A 179 1.42 -2.89 15.24
N THR A 180 0.42 -3.75 15.06
CA THR A 180 -0.78 -3.40 14.26
C THR A 180 -1.75 -2.47 15.02
N ASP A 181 -1.57 -2.29 16.32
CA ASP A 181 -2.51 -1.61 17.22
C ASP A 181 -1.88 -0.53 18.12
N ARG A 182 -0.54 -0.39 18.14
CA ARG A 182 0.17 0.63 18.93
C ARG A 182 1.31 1.35 18.19
N GLY A 183 1.43 1.14 16.88
CA GLY A 183 2.52 1.70 16.09
C GLY A 183 3.86 1.05 16.44
N LEU A 184 4.96 1.78 16.26
CA LEU A 184 6.29 1.30 16.57
C LEU A 184 6.56 1.31 18.08
N VAL A 185 7.08 0.20 18.60
CA VAL A 185 7.48 0.06 20.01
C VAL A 185 8.92 -0.43 20.10
N PHE A 186 9.64 0.07 21.11
CA PHE A 186 11.01 -0.32 21.40
C PHE A 186 11.08 -1.17 22.65
N ILE A 187 11.81 -2.28 22.56
CA ILE A 187 11.97 -3.28 23.61
C ILE A 187 13.46 -3.47 23.88
N ASP A 188 13.87 -3.25 25.11
CA ASP A 188 15.22 -3.52 25.61
C ASP A 188 15.19 -4.74 26.53
N CYS A 189 15.61 -5.88 25.97
CA CYS A 189 15.70 -7.17 26.66
C CYS A 189 17.04 -7.39 27.38
N THR A 190 17.92 -6.39 27.44
CA THR A 190 19.26 -6.55 28.03
C THR A 190 19.14 -6.99 29.49
N GLY A 191 19.68 -8.17 29.79
CA GLY A 191 19.67 -8.75 31.13
C GLY A 191 20.61 -8.06 32.10
N LEU A 192 20.64 -8.57 33.34
CA LEU A 192 21.53 -8.09 34.39
C LEU A 192 22.94 -8.68 34.25
N LEU A 193 23.93 -8.07 34.89
CA LEU A 193 25.22 -8.74 35.06
C LEU A 193 25.01 -10.10 35.74
N ALA A 194 25.77 -11.12 35.32
CA ALA A 194 25.56 -12.51 35.75
C ALA A 194 25.54 -12.73 37.28
N SER A 195 26.09 -11.79 38.06
CA SER A 195 26.14 -11.81 39.52
C SER A 195 25.21 -10.81 40.22
N GLU A 196 24.44 -10.02 39.47
CA GLU A 196 23.56 -8.99 40.03
C GLU A 196 22.16 -9.55 40.31
N PRO A 197 21.59 -9.29 41.50
CA PRO A 197 20.20 -9.63 41.78
C PRO A 197 19.26 -8.67 41.04
N GLY A 198 18.09 -9.14 40.65
CA GLY A 198 17.05 -8.31 40.05
C GLY A 198 15.75 -9.07 39.79
N PRO A 199 14.81 -8.45 39.06
CA PRO A 199 13.56 -9.10 38.68
C PRO A 199 13.82 -10.35 37.82
N SER A 200 12.88 -11.28 37.84
CA SER A 200 12.96 -12.51 37.05
C SER A 200 12.80 -12.27 35.54
N ASN A 201 12.15 -11.16 35.17
CA ASN A 201 12.11 -10.67 33.79
C ASN A 201 12.70 -9.25 33.69
N CYS A 202 13.59 -9.08 32.70
CA CYS A 202 14.31 -7.85 32.40
C CYS A 202 13.89 -7.24 31.07
N ASP A 203 12.79 -7.66 30.45
CA ASP A 203 12.24 -6.95 29.28
C ASP A 203 11.72 -5.57 29.68
N LYS A 204 12.14 -4.56 28.93
CA LYS A 204 11.81 -3.17 29.18
C LYS A 204 11.21 -2.54 27.94
N THR A 205 10.29 -1.61 28.13
CA THR A 205 9.92 -0.65 27.08
C THR A 205 10.68 0.66 27.29
N VAL A 206 11.03 1.34 26.20
CA VAL A 206 11.73 2.62 26.23
C VAL A 206 11.19 3.53 25.12
N ASP A 207 11.12 4.83 25.38
CA ASP A 207 10.81 5.84 24.36
C ASP A 207 12.13 6.27 23.70
N VAL A 208 12.41 5.74 22.51
CA VAL A 208 13.64 6.06 21.75
C VAL A 208 13.33 7.18 20.77
N ARG A 209 13.84 8.37 21.06
CA ARG A 209 13.70 9.56 20.22
C ARG A 209 14.94 10.43 20.34
N LEU A 210 15.42 10.97 19.23
CA LEU A 210 16.55 11.90 19.23
C LEU A 210 16.34 13.05 20.23
N GLY A 211 17.37 13.33 21.02
CA GLY A 211 17.35 14.39 22.03
C GLY A 211 16.54 14.08 23.30
N ARG A 212 15.92 12.91 23.42
CA ARG A 212 15.21 12.46 24.63
C ARG A 212 16.09 11.56 25.49
N SER A 213 15.80 11.51 26.79
CA SER A 213 16.49 10.63 27.73
C SER A 213 16.05 9.18 27.53
N TYR A 214 17.01 8.27 27.41
CA TYR A 214 16.80 6.83 27.39
C TYR A 214 16.53 6.33 28.82
N ILE A 215 15.25 6.13 29.15
CA ILE A 215 14.79 5.70 30.48
C ILE A 215 13.92 4.46 30.32
N PRO A 216 14.49 3.25 30.47
CA PRO A 216 13.72 2.02 30.34
C PRO A 216 12.75 1.81 31.50
N LYS A 217 11.64 1.15 31.21
CA LYS A 217 10.62 0.76 32.18
C LYS A 217 10.32 -0.71 32.03
N SER A 218 10.30 -1.46 33.14
CA SER A 218 9.95 -2.88 33.14
C SER A 218 8.61 -3.10 32.45
N LEU A 219 8.62 -3.99 31.46
CA LEU A 219 7.43 -4.39 30.72
C LEU A 219 6.54 -5.28 31.59
N PHE A 220 7.17 -6.11 32.43
CA PHE A 220 6.51 -6.99 33.40
C PHE A 220 6.99 -6.64 34.82
N PRO A 221 6.41 -5.63 35.48
CA PRO A 221 6.86 -5.19 36.80
C PRO A 221 6.60 -6.24 37.88
N GLU A 222 7.58 -6.42 38.76
CA GLU A 222 7.56 -7.38 39.87
C GLU A 222 7.59 -6.67 41.23
N SER A 223 6.91 -7.23 42.23
CA SER A 223 6.93 -6.68 43.59
C SER A 223 8.33 -6.73 44.19
N GLY A 224 8.76 -5.64 44.83
CA GLY A 224 10.10 -5.51 45.41
C GLY A 224 11.16 -4.92 44.47
N TRP A 225 10.83 -4.72 43.19
CA TRP A 225 11.73 -4.11 42.19
C TRP A 225 11.18 -2.78 41.68
N SER A 226 12.09 -1.86 41.33
CA SER A 226 11.71 -0.60 40.67
C SER A 226 11.18 -0.89 39.27
N VAL A 227 10.08 -0.23 38.90
CA VAL A 227 9.57 -0.28 37.52
C VAL A 227 10.47 0.50 36.56
N THR A 228 11.06 1.60 37.03
CA THR A 228 11.93 2.45 36.21
C THR A 228 13.39 2.07 36.42
N TRP A 229 14.12 1.91 35.31
CA TRP A 229 15.54 1.58 35.30
C TRP A 229 16.40 2.83 35.21
N ARG A 230 17.72 2.64 35.32
CA ARG A 230 18.70 3.73 35.24
C ARG A 230 18.51 4.53 33.95
N ASN A 231 18.49 5.86 34.07
CA ASN A 231 18.59 6.76 32.92
C ASN A 231 19.99 6.63 32.31
N MET A 232 20.06 6.25 31.02
CA MET A 232 21.32 6.02 30.30
C MET A 232 21.82 7.26 29.55
N GLY A 233 21.10 8.38 29.65
CA GLY A 233 21.46 9.64 29.00
C GLY A 233 20.60 9.95 27.78
N THR A 234 21.01 10.95 27.01
CA THR A 234 20.26 11.44 25.85
C THR A 234 20.57 10.61 24.60
N VAL A 235 19.55 10.23 23.84
CA VAL A 235 19.72 9.58 22.53
C VAL A 235 20.28 10.58 21.53
N HIS A 236 21.48 10.31 21.01
CA HIS A 236 22.18 11.13 20.03
C HIS A 236 21.92 10.69 18.58
N ASP A 237 21.81 9.38 18.37
CA ASP A 237 21.48 8.79 17.08
C ASP A 237 20.69 7.48 17.27
N VAL A 238 19.95 7.08 16.22
CA VAL A 238 19.16 5.84 16.19
C VAL A 238 19.32 5.21 14.80
N GLU A 239 19.69 3.94 14.78
CA GLU A 239 19.79 3.14 13.56
C GLU A 239 18.93 1.89 13.71
N ILE A 240 18.01 1.65 12.77
CA ILE A 240 17.05 0.53 12.82
C ILE A 240 17.25 -0.35 11.59
N TYR A 241 17.38 -1.66 11.81
CA TYR A 241 17.67 -2.67 10.81
C TYR A 241 16.55 -3.72 10.79
N TRP A 242 15.77 -3.73 9.70
CA TRP A 242 14.64 -4.64 9.44
C TRP A 242 14.94 -5.74 8.41
#